data_AF-A0A3D4YN15-F1
#
_entry.id   AF-A0A3D4YN15-F1
#
_cell.length_a   1.000
_cell.length_b   1.000
_cell.length_c   1.000
_cell.angle_alpha   90.00
_cell.angle_beta   90.00
_cell.angle_gamma   90.00
#
_symmetry.space_group_name_H-M   'P 1'
#
loop_
_entity.id
_entity.type
_entity.pdbx_description
1 polymer ?
#
loop_
_entity_poly.entity_id
_entity_poly.type
_entity_poly.pdbx_seq_one_letter_code
_entity_poly.pdbx_strand_id
1 'polypeptide(L)'
;MRRLIPVALLASACASPGMPPGGPPDVAAPQIVAINPDSGAVGVKPKEVLFRFDEVVSERPPAVTTLGDLFLISPRDGVPDASWHRDAIGVKPAHGWRANTPYTVIMMKGLADLRGNVRNTGATTFFSTGTTIPRTTIAGHVFDWVSGSPANGALIESYVPPDTLHPYVALADSNGAFVIEHVPPARYTVRAYLDRNRNLTIDPSEPWDSLSISLADSVRTDLVIFTHDTVPPKIRDVRAVDSLTLQVSFDKPVDPAQTLTAANFAIIAPDSSPVPIVSAGPAAKDTAAGVNPAAGINPAGGVNPGAAPRPAAAVPARGRAPAAGRRDTSLVAKPVMPRPLPTNDATIKLQHPLTPKLAYHVRAIGIRGLLGRTGNSERPYTPPAPAPAPKVVPAAKPAAVPPPTPPPVKK
;
A
#
# COMPACT_ATOMS: atom_id res chain seq x y z
N MET A 1 -5.49 -23.14 97.06
CA MET A 1 -4.51 -22.20 96.50
C MET A 1 -4.46 -22.38 95.00
N ARG A 2 -4.71 -21.30 94.25
CA ARG A 2 -4.70 -21.23 92.78
C ARG A 2 -3.32 -21.63 92.21
N ARG A 3 -3.30 -22.43 91.15
CA ARG A 3 -2.28 -22.33 90.09
C ARG A 3 -2.97 -22.45 88.73
N LEU A 4 -3.16 -21.28 88.11
CA LEU A 4 -3.53 -21.12 86.71
C LEU A 4 -2.32 -21.51 85.86
N ILE A 5 -2.48 -22.45 84.93
CA ILE A 5 -1.51 -22.77 83.88
C ILE A 5 -1.99 -22.05 82.61
N PRO A 6 -1.22 -21.11 82.02
CA PRO A 6 -1.57 -20.54 80.73
C PRO A 6 -1.16 -21.55 79.65
N VAL A 7 -2.14 -22.09 78.93
CA VAL A 7 -1.92 -22.87 77.71
C VAL A 7 -1.60 -21.88 76.59
N ALA A 8 -0.38 -21.94 76.08
CA ALA A 8 0.09 -21.13 74.97
C ALA A 8 -0.62 -21.53 73.67
N LEU A 9 -1.32 -20.58 73.04
CA LEU A 9 -1.85 -20.71 71.68
C LEU A 9 -0.68 -20.74 70.69
N LEU A 10 -0.39 -21.92 70.14
CA LEU A 10 0.45 -22.08 68.94
C LEU A 10 -0.33 -21.58 67.73
N ALA A 11 0.01 -20.39 67.23
CA ALA A 11 -0.45 -19.90 65.94
C ALA A 11 0.19 -20.74 64.82
N SER A 12 -0.57 -21.67 64.27
CA SER A 12 -0.23 -22.38 63.03
C SER A 12 -0.34 -21.41 61.84
N ALA A 13 0.76 -20.74 61.53
CA ALA A 13 0.92 -20.07 60.25
C ALA A 13 1.05 -21.13 59.15
N CYS A 14 -0.07 -21.51 58.53
CA CYS A 14 -0.05 -22.19 57.24
C CYS A 14 0.53 -21.22 56.21
N ALA A 15 1.84 -21.31 55.97
CA ALA A 15 2.45 -20.71 54.80
C ALA A 15 1.83 -21.39 53.57
N SER A 16 0.98 -20.67 52.84
CA SER A 16 0.48 -21.12 51.54
C SER A 16 1.63 -20.95 50.54
N PRO A 17 2.24 -22.04 50.02
CA PRO A 17 3.20 -21.89 48.93
C PRO A 17 2.43 -21.36 47.72
N GLY A 18 2.61 -20.08 47.41
CA GLY A 18 2.10 -19.49 46.18
C GLY A 18 2.62 -20.27 44.98
N MET A 19 1.84 -20.33 43.90
CA MET A 19 2.29 -20.96 42.66
C MET A 19 3.69 -20.42 42.30
N PRO A 20 4.65 -21.30 41.95
CA PRO A 20 5.96 -20.83 41.52
C PRO A 20 5.76 -19.81 40.39
N PRO A 21 6.48 -18.68 40.40
CA PRO A 21 6.36 -17.71 39.33
C PRO A 21 6.64 -18.43 38.00
N GLY A 22 5.67 -18.39 37.10
CA GLY A 22 5.80 -18.98 35.78
C GLY A 22 6.99 -18.39 35.04
N GLY A 23 7.56 -19.16 34.11
CA GLY A 23 8.58 -18.64 33.20
C GLY A 23 8.06 -17.43 32.40
N PRO A 24 8.95 -16.64 31.79
CA PRO A 24 8.56 -15.54 30.93
C PRO A 24 7.56 -16.00 29.85
N PRO A 25 6.56 -15.17 29.48
CA PRO A 25 5.67 -15.46 28.37
C PRO A 25 6.46 -15.69 27.08
N ASP A 26 6.07 -16.71 26.34
CA ASP A 26 6.63 -16.97 25.02
C ASP A 26 6.01 -16.01 23.99
N VAL A 27 6.88 -15.31 23.27
CA VAL A 27 6.54 -14.29 22.26
C VAL A 27 7.13 -14.62 20.89
N ALA A 28 7.80 -15.77 20.76
CA ALA A 28 8.36 -16.21 19.49
C ALA A 28 7.24 -16.70 18.56
N ALA A 29 7.34 -16.36 17.27
CA ALA A 29 6.43 -16.88 16.25
C ALA A 29 6.98 -18.21 15.70
N PRO A 30 6.10 -19.12 15.23
CA PRO A 30 6.52 -20.43 14.73
C PRO A 30 7.48 -20.30 13.55
N GLN A 31 8.56 -21.07 13.59
CA GLN A 31 9.60 -21.13 12.57
C GLN A 31 9.49 -22.41 11.76
N ILE A 32 9.67 -22.30 10.44
CA ILE A 32 9.68 -23.46 9.56
C ILE A 32 11.01 -24.17 9.73
N VAL A 33 10.96 -25.45 10.11
CA VAL A 33 12.15 -26.30 10.28
C VAL A 33 12.41 -27.17 9.05
N ALA A 34 11.37 -27.52 8.30
CA ALA A 34 11.49 -28.30 7.07
C ALA A 34 10.28 -28.10 6.15
N ILE A 35 10.50 -28.26 4.84
CA ILE A 35 9.44 -28.34 3.84
C ILE A 35 9.68 -29.61 3.03
N ASN A 36 8.66 -30.46 2.89
CA ASN A 36 8.72 -31.66 2.07
C ASN A 36 7.62 -31.65 0.99
N PRO A 37 7.92 -31.88 -0.30
CA PRO A 37 9.23 -32.14 -0.87
C PRO A 37 10.22 -30.98 -0.72
N ASP A 38 11.50 -31.31 -0.74
CA ASP A 38 12.57 -30.32 -0.73
C ASP A 38 12.47 -29.42 -1.98
N SER A 39 12.85 -28.16 -1.81
CA SER A 39 12.83 -27.18 -2.90
C SER A 39 13.76 -27.62 -4.04
N GLY A 40 13.26 -27.62 -5.27
CA GLY A 40 13.95 -28.11 -6.45
C GLY A 40 13.81 -29.61 -6.72
N ALA A 41 13.03 -30.36 -5.92
CA ALA A 41 12.80 -31.77 -6.18
C ALA A 41 12.09 -32.02 -7.52
N VAL A 42 12.48 -33.09 -8.23
CA VAL A 42 11.91 -33.50 -9.52
C VAL A 42 11.42 -34.95 -9.46
N GLY A 43 10.45 -35.29 -10.29
CA GLY A 43 9.87 -36.62 -10.38
C GLY A 43 9.08 -37.03 -9.14
N VAL A 44 8.71 -36.06 -8.29
CA VAL A 44 8.02 -36.33 -7.02
C VAL A 44 6.51 -36.27 -7.19
N LYS A 45 5.78 -37.15 -6.52
CA LYS A 45 4.31 -37.13 -6.46
C LYS A 45 3.87 -37.18 -5.00
N PRO A 46 4.08 -36.08 -4.26
CA PRO A 46 3.72 -36.05 -2.85
C PRO A 46 2.22 -36.23 -2.68
N LYS A 47 1.78 -36.76 -1.52
CA LYS A 47 0.36 -36.70 -1.14
C LYS A 47 -0.06 -35.26 -0.86
N GLU A 48 0.80 -34.53 -0.16
CA GLU A 48 0.68 -33.13 0.21
C GLU A 48 2.09 -32.54 0.41
N VAL A 49 2.21 -31.23 0.30
CA VAL A 49 3.42 -30.50 0.70
C VAL A 49 3.34 -30.23 2.20
N LEU A 50 4.28 -30.74 2.95
CA LEU A 50 4.34 -30.61 4.40
C LEU A 50 5.26 -29.47 4.79
N PHE A 51 4.71 -28.43 5.40
CA PHE A 51 5.45 -27.39 6.12
C PHE A 51 5.54 -27.79 7.59
N ARG A 52 6.74 -28.08 8.09
CA ARG A 52 7.00 -28.44 9.49
C ARG A 52 7.51 -27.24 10.28
N PHE A 53 7.05 -27.12 11.52
CA PHE A 53 7.36 -26.03 12.43
C PHE A 53 8.09 -26.55 13.66
N ASP A 54 8.79 -25.66 14.37
CA ASP A 54 9.46 -25.94 15.65
C ASP A 54 8.50 -26.07 16.84
N GLU A 55 7.23 -25.69 16.65
CA GLU A 55 6.19 -25.73 17.67
C GLU A 55 4.80 -26.05 17.07
N VAL A 56 3.80 -26.19 17.95
CA VAL A 56 2.42 -26.47 17.53
C VAL A 56 1.76 -25.21 16.99
N VAL A 57 1.30 -25.28 15.75
CA VAL A 57 0.60 -24.18 15.09
C VAL A 57 -0.91 -24.23 15.33
N SER A 58 -1.58 -23.10 15.21
CA SER A 58 -3.03 -23.00 15.33
C SER A 58 -3.72 -23.58 14.10
N GLU A 59 -4.73 -24.43 14.33
CA GLU A 59 -5.63 -24.92 13.28
C GLU A 59 -6.52 -23.81 12.71
N ARG A 60 -6.78 -22.74 13.48
CA ARG A 60 -7.62 -21.62 13.06
C ARG A 60 -6.88 -20.31 13.35
N PRO A 61 -5.96 -19.91 12.46
CA PRO A 61 -5.20 -18.67 12.63
C PRO A 61 -6.14 -17.45 12.59
N PRO A 62 -5.87 -16.40 13.37
CA PRO A 62 -6.77 -15.25 13.50
C PRO A 62 -6.89 -14.41 12.21
N ALA A 63 -5.95 -14.57 11.26
CA ALA A 63 -5.88 -13.77 10.05
C ALA A 63 -6.74 -14.29 8.89
N VAL A 64 -7.26 -15.52 8.97
CA VAL A 64 -7.93 -16.22 7.87
C VAL A 64 -9.15 -17.00 8.35
N THR A 65 -10.07 -17.32 7.43
CA THR A 65 -11.24 -18.15 7.73
C THR A 65 -10.87 -19.63 7.75
N THR A 66 -10.06 -20.06 6.78
CA THR A 66 -9.55 -21.44 6.67
C THR A 66 -8.03 -21.46 6.55
N LEU A 67 -7.39 -22.57 6.93
CA LEU A 67 -5.94 -22.74 6.72
C LEU A 67 -5.56 -22.65 5.25
N GLY A 68 -6.41 -23.12 4.34
CA GLY A 68 -6.17 -23.07 2.89
C GLY A 68 -5.95 -21.65 2.38
N ASP A 69 -6.62 -20.66 2.99
CA ASP A 69 -6.49 -19.24 2.63
C ASP A 69 -5.10 -18.65 2.93
N LEU A 70 -4.24 -19.35 3.70
CA LEU A 70 -2.84 -18.96 3.89
C LEU A 70 -1.91 -19.47 2.79
N PHE A 71 -2.40 -20.31 1.89
CA PHE A 71 -1.57 -20.93 0.86
C PHE A 71 -2.03 -20.55 -0.53
N LEU A 72 -1.04 -20.42 -1.42
CA LEU A 72 -1.25 -20.28 -2.85
C LEU A 72 -0.43 -21.36 -3.55
N ILE A 73 -1.06 -22.12 -4.42
CA ILE A 73 -0.39 -23.10 -5.27
C ILE A 73 -0.40 -22.59 -6.71
N SER A 74 0.75 -22.68 -7.37
CA SER A 74 0.97 -22.29 -8.76
C SER A 74 1.53 -23.49 -9.53
N PRO A 75 0.87 -23.99 -10.59
CA PRO A 75 -0.44 -23.59 -11.10
C PRO A 75 -1.56 -23.74 -10.08
N ARG A 76 -2.50 -22.80 -10.11
CA ARG A 76 -3.71 -22.84 -9.29
C ARG A 76 -4.64 -23.93 -9.82
N ASP A 77 -5.35 -24.59 -8.91
CA ASP A 77 -6.40 -25.54 -9.23
C ASP A 77 -7.42 -25.56 -8.09
N GLY A 78 -8.22 -24.50 -8.02
CA GLY A 78 -9.11 -24.21 -6.89
C GLY A 78 -8.39 -23.61 -5.66
N VAL A 79 -9.13 -23.52 -4.55
CA VAL A 79 -8.58 -23.16 -3.24
C VAL A 79 -7.79 -24.36 -2.70
N PRO A 80 -6.55 -24.19 -2.20
CA PRO A 80 -5.78 -25.31 -1.66
C PRO A 80 -6.46 -25.99 -0.48
N ASP A 81 -6.41 -27.33 -0.47
CA ASP A 81 -6.78 -28.12 0.70
C ASP A 81 -5.61 -28.11 1.69
N ALA A 82 -5.86 -27.62 2.90
CA ALA A 82 -4.89 -27.61 3.99
C ALA A 82 -5.31 -28.55 5.13
N SER A 83 -4.39 -29.40 5.59
CA SER A 83 -4.58 -30.33 6.71
C SER A 83 -3.65 -29.99 7.85
N TRP A 84 -4.20 -29.86 9.06
CA TRP A 84 -3.44 -29.58 10.27
C TRP A 84 -2.94 -30.87 10.94
N HIS A 85 -1.65 -30.89 11.30
CA HIS A 85 -0.98 -32.02 11.93
C HIS A 85 -0.17 -31.58 13.16
N ARG A 86 -0.71 -30.67 13.98
CA ARG A 86 -0.03 -30.05 15.13
C ARG A 86 1.16 -29.18 14.77
N ASP A 87 2.33 -29.77 14.61
CA ASP A 87 3.59 -29.11 14.27
C ASP A 87 3.82 -29.06 12.75
N ALA A 88 2.84 -29.47 11.94
CA ALA A 88 2.92 -29.38 10.50
C ALA A 88 1.59 -29.00 9.86
N ILE A 89 1.67 -28.34 8.71
CA ILE A 89 0.54 -28.10 7.80
C ILE A 89 0.83 -28.82 6.48
N GLY A 90 -0.05 -29.73 6.10
CA GLY A 90 -0.08 -30.36 4.79
C GLY A 90 -0.92 -29.56 3.81
N VAL A 91 -0.45 -29.36 2.59
CA VAL A 91 -1.12 -28.53 1.57
C VAL A 91 -1.13 -29.25 0.23
N LYS A 92 -2.27 -29.27 -0.46
CA LYS A 92 -2.40 -29.87 -1.79
C LYS A 92 -3.42 -29.11 -2.67
N PRO A 93 -3.37 -29.25 -4.01
CA PRO A 93 -4.40 -28.71 -4.88
C PRO A 93 -5.72 -29.45 -4.67
N ALA A 94 -6.85 -28.76 -4.88
CA ALA A 94 -8.19 -29.32 -4.66
C ALA A 94 -8.44 -30.58 -5.51
N HIS A 95 -7.95 -30.59 -6.75
CA HIS A 95 -8.10 -31.72 -7.67
C HIS A 95 -6.83 -32.57 -7.82
N GLY A 96 -5.84 -32.38 -6.93
CA GLY A 96 -4.60 -33.16 -6.89
C GLY A 96 -3.50 -32.66 -7.84
N TRP A 97 -2.36 -33.37 -7.83
CA TRP A 97 -1.17 -32.99 -8.60
C TRP A 97 -1.24 -33.46 -10.05
N ARG A 98 -1.08 -32.54 -10.99
CA ARG A 98 -0.95 -32.82 -12.42
C ARG A 98 0.41 -33.45 -12.70
N ALA A 99 0.46 -34.35 -13.68
CA ALA A 99 1.70 -34.98 -14.12
C ALA A 99 2.55 -34.02 -14.96
N ASN A 100 3.88 -34.14 -14.88
CA ASN A 100 4.84 -33.33 -15.65
C ASN A 100 4.70 -31.82 -15.46
N THR A 101 4.34 -31.40 -14.24
CA THR A 101 4.03 -30.00 -13.93
C THR A 101 4.99 -29.48 -12.86
N PRO A 102 5.66 -28.34 -13.11
CA PRO A 102 6.36 -27.61 -12.07
C PRO A 102 5.33 -26.92 -11.17
N TYR A 103 5.53 -27.02 -9.86
CA TYR A 103 4.70 -26.43 -8.83
C TYR A 103 5.51 -25.49 -7.97
N THR A 104 4.94 -24.33 -7.66
CA THR A 104 5.41 -23.43 -6.62
C THR A 104 4.30 -23.32 -5.57
N VAL A 105 4.64 -23.59 -4.30
CA VAL A 105 3.72 -23.48 -3.17
C VAL A 105 4.20 -22.35 -2.28
N ILE A 106 3.32 -21.37 -2.09
CA ILE A 106 3.59 -20.14 -1.35
C ILE A 106 2.73 -20.16 -0.08
N MET A 107 3.39 -20.12 1.08
CA MET A 107 2.75 -19.84 2.36
C MET A 107 2.82 -18.34 2.61
N MET A 108 1.67 -17.70 2.75
CA MET A 108 1.56 -16.30 3.11
C MET A 108 1.82 -16.09 4.61
N LYS A 109 2.10 -14.84 4.99
CA LYS A 109 2.18 -14.45 6.41
C LYS A 109 0.83 -14.62 7.10
N GLY A 110 0.82 -14.77 8.43
CA GLY A 110 -0.39 -14.79 9.24
C GLY A 110 -0.67 -16.10 9.98
N LEU A 111 0.14 -17.13 9.77
CA LEU A 111 0.10 -18.34 10.61
C LEU A 111 0.46 -17.98 12.06
N ALA A 112 -0.22 -18.57 13.02
CA ALA A 112 0.02 -18.34 14.45
C ALA A 112 0.25 -19.65 15.19
N ASP A 113 0.93 -19.61 16.33
CA ASP A 113 0.99 -20.71 17.28
C ASP A 113 -0.32 -20.82 18.12
N LEU A 114 -0.36 -21.75 19.08
CA LEU A 114 -1.47 -21.87 20.03
C LEU A 114 -1.57 -20.73 21.06
N ARG A 115 -0.52 -19.91 21.19
CA ARG A 115 -0.44 -18.78 22.14
C ARG A 115 -0.80 -17.44 21.49
N GLY A 116 -1.01 -17.42 20.17
CA GLY A 116 -1.36 -16.24 19.39
C GLY A 116 -0.16 -15.48 18.81
N ASN A 117 1.05 -16.02 18.88
CA ASN A 117 2.24 -15.43 18.27
C ASN A 117 2.19 -15.60 16.74
N VAL A 118 2.09 -14.49 16.01
CA VAL A 118 1.86 -14.50 14.56
C VAL A 118 3.17 -14.40 13.78
N ARG A 119 3.34 -15.31 12.84
CA ARG A 119 4.41 -15.26 11.84
C ARG A 119 4.12 -14.18 10.81
N ASN A 120 4.97 -13.16 10.75
CA ASN A 120 4.89 -12.02 9.83
C ASN A 120 5.62 -12.26 8.48
N THR A 121 6.25 -13.42 8.32
CA THR A 121 6.99 -13.82 7.12
C THR A 121 6.30 -14.99 6.41
N GLY A 122 6.32 -14.98 5.08
CA GLY A 122 5.90 -16.12 4.27
C GLY A 122 7.01 -17.14 4.09
N ALA A 123 6.73 -18.15 3.27
CA ALA A 123 7.71 -19.10 2.76
C ALA A 123 7.28 -19.60 1.38
N THR A 124 8.24 -20.11 0.62
CA THR A 124 7.99 -20.63 -0.73
C THR A 124 8.85 -21.85 -0.95
N THR A 125 8.26 -22.88 -1.56
CA THR A 125 8.97 -24.05 -2.07
C THR A 125 8.55 -24.30 -3.51
N PHE A 126 9.41 -24.92 -4.30
CA PHE A 126 9.08 -25.34 -5.65
C PHE A 126 9.54 -26.77 -5.91
N PHE A 127 8.82 -27.51 -6.75
CA PHE A 127 9.17 -28.87 -7.15
C PHE A 127 8.54 -29.19 -8.51
N SER A 128 8.81 -30.36 -9.07
CA SER A 128 8.14 -30.83 -10.29
C SER A 128 7.70 -32.28 -10.14
N THR A 129 6.48 -32.56 -10.63
CA THR A 129 6.01 -33.94 -10.80
C THR A 129 6.61 -34.61 -12.04
N GLY A 130 7.25 -33.84 -12.92
CA GLY A 130 8.06 -34.31 -14.04
C GLY A 130 9.55 -34.31 -13.70
N THR A 131 10.38 -34.72 -14.66
CA THR A 131 11.83 -34.88 -14.46
C THR A 131 12.63 -33.58 -14.58
N THR A 132 11.99 -32.48 -14.95
CA THR A 132 12.65 -31.17 -15.19
C THR A 132 11.88 -30.02 -14.55
N ILE A 133 12.61 -28.97 -14.19
CA ILE A 133 12.09 -27.68 -13.76
C ILE A 133 12.62 -26.61 -14.73
N PRO A 134 11.73 -25.88 -15.44
CA PRO A 134 12.15 -24.76 -16.29
C PRO A 134 12.90 -23.69 -15.49
N ARG A 135 13.89 -23.02 -16.09
CA ARG A 135 14.64 -21.89 -15.47
C ARG A 135 14.14 -20.53 -15.97
N THR A 136 12.86 -20.47 -16.25
CA THR A 136 12.20 -19.33 -16.87
C THR A 136 11.54 -18.44 -15.82
N THR A 137 11.36 -17.17 -16.18
CA THR A 137 10.83 -16.17 -15.25
C THR A 137 9.94 -15.15 -15.95
N ILE A 138 8.78 -14.87 -15.37
CA ILE A 138 7.95 -13.71 -15.69
C ILE A 138 8.01 -12.78 -14.48
N ALA A 139 8.50 -11.55 -14.66
CA ALA A 139 8.61 -10.59 -13.57
C ALA A 139 8.15 -9.19 -13.99
N GLY A 140 7.95 -8.30 -13.03
CA GLY A 140 7.61 -6.91 -13.31
C GLY A 140 6.98 -6.23 -12.12
N HIS A 141 6.30 -5.12 -12.37
CA HIS A 141 5.54 -4.40 -11.37
C HIS A 141 4.08 -4.26 -11.77
N VAL A 142 3.20 -4.23 -10.77
CA VAL A 142 1.80 -3.88 -10.92
C VAL A 142 1.58 -2.52 -10.27
N PHE A 143 0.92 -1.62 -10.98
CA PHE A 143 0.57 -0.29 -10.50
C PHE A 143 -0.92 -0.03 -10.57
N ASP A 144 -1.48 0.67 -9.58
CA ASP A 144 -2.83 1.21 -9.66
C ASP A 144 -2.78 2.57 -10.39
N TRP A 145 -3.45 2.63 -11.55
CA TRP A 145 -3.35 3.79 -12.45
C TRP A 145 -3.88 5.08 -11.84
N VAL A 146 -4.98 4.98 -11.07
CA VAL A 146 -5.71 6.13 -10.54
C VAL A 146 -4.95 6.76 -9.38
N SER A 147 -4.44 5.93 -8.47
CA SER A 147 -3.65 6.37 -7.31
C SER A 147 -2.20 6.72 -7.67
N GLY A 148 -1.71 6.20 -8.79
CA GLY A 148 -0.32 6.37 -9.20
C GLY A 148 0.68 5.55 -8.39
N SER A 149 0.21 4.61 -7.58
CA SER A 149 1.02 3.88 -6.60
C SER A 149 1.20 2.41 -7.00
N PRO A 150 2.26 1.73 -6.49
CA PRO A 150 2.37 0.30 -6.65
C PRO A 150 1.18 -0.46 -6.04
N ALA A 151 0.69 -1.47 -6.73
CA ALA A 151 -0.45 -2.28 -6.32
C ALA A 151 0.01 -3.41 -5.39
N ASN A 152 0.19 -3.08 -4.11
CA ASN A 152 0.56 -4.06 -3.08
C ASN A 152 -0.49 -5.17 -2.95
N GLY A 153 -0.05 -6.43 -2.99
CA GLY A 153 -0.91 -7.58 -2.84
C GLY A 153 -1.79 -7.87 -4.06
N ALA A 154 -1.54 -7.25 -5.21
CA ALA A 154 -2.19 -7.66 -6.46
C ALA A 154 -1.91 -9.14 -6.74
N LEU A 155 -2.92 -9.85 -7.23
CA LEU A 155 -2.82 -11.23 -7.68
C LEU A 155 -2.47 -11.22 -9.18
N ILE A 156 -1.40 -11.92 -9.52
CA ILE A 156 -0.96 -12.10 -10.91
C ILE A 156 -1.32 -13.52 -11.32
N GLU A 157 -1.94 -13.65 -12.48
CA GLU A 157 -2.22 -14.90 -13.16
C GLU A 157 -1.53 -14.91 -14.51
N SER A 158 -0.88 -16.01 -14.83
CA SER A 158 -0.26 -16.26 -16.12
C SER A 158 -0.74 -17.61 -16.64
N TYR A 159 -1.48 -17.60 -17.74
CA TYR A 159 -2.07 -18.81 -18.30
C TYR A 159 -1.83 -18.91 -19.81
N VAL A 160 -1.80 -20.13 -20.32
CA VAL A 160 -1.61 -20.41 -21.74
C VAL A 160 -2.98 -20.65 -22.36
N PRO A 161 -3.49 -19.77 -23.23
CA PRO A 161 -4.78 -19.98 -23.87
C PRO A 161 -4.81 -21.33 -24.64
N PRO A 162 -5.91 -22.09 -24.57
CA PRO A 162 -7.18 -21.76 -23.92
C PRO A 162 -7.29 -22.20 -22.45
N ASP A 163 -6.26 -22.80 -21.83
CA ASP A 163 -6.30 -23.24 -20.43
C ASP A 163 -6.27 -22.03 -19.48
N THR A 164 -7.46 -21.54 -19.11
CA THR A 164 -7.63 -20.46 -18.12
C THR A 164 -7.83 -20.97 -16.70
N LEU A 165 -8.02 -22.28 -16.52
CA LEU A 165 -8.38 -22.90 -15.25
C LEU A 165 -7.16 -23.09 -14.35
N HIS A 166 -5.98 -23.30 -14.97
CA HIS A 166 -4.74 -23.56 -14.24
C HIS A 166 -3.68 -22.47 -14.45
N PRO A 167 -3.94 -21.21 -14.07
CA PRO A 167 -2.95 -20.15 -14.18
C PRO A 167 -1.79 -20.41 -13.23
N TYR A 168 -0.58 -20.11 -13.66
CA TYR A 168 0.54 -19.86 -12.77
C TYR A 168 0.31 -18.53 -12.06
N VAL A 169 0.43 -18.53 -10.74
CA VAL A 169 0.05 -17.40 -9.90
C VAL A 169 1.20 -16.90 -9.04
N ALA A 170 1.18 -15.61 -8.74
CA ALA A 170 2.06 -14.94 -7.79
C ALA A 170 1.34 -13.75 -7.15
N LEU A 171 1.88 -13.25 -6.04
CA LEU A 171 1.41 -12.02 -5.39
C LEU A 171 2.46 -10.92 -5.54
N ALA A 172 1.97 -9.70 -5.76
CA ALA A 172 2.80 -8.51 -5.75
C ALA A 172 3.19 -8.13 -4.32
N ASP A 173 4.46 -7.72 -4.14
CA ASP A 173 4.97 -7.22 -2.86
C ASP A 173 4.52 -5.77 -2.58
N SER A 174 5.04 -5.17 -1.49
CA SER A 174 4.70 -3.79 -1.11
C SER A 174 5.13 -2.73 -2.12
N ASN A 175 6.10 -3.04 -2.99
CA ASN A 175 6.54 -2.20 -4.10
C ASN A 175 5.83 -2.56 -5.41
N GLY A 176 4.80 -3.39 -5.36
CA GLY A 176 4.07 -3.88 -6.53
C GLY A 176 4.88 -4.87 -7.38
N ALA A 177 6.07 -5.29 -6.95
CA ALA A 177 6.91 -6.19 -7.71
C ALA A 177 6.39 -7.62 -7.59
N PHE A 178 6.42 -8.36 -8.70
CA PHE A 178 6.03 -9.77 -8.73
C PHE A 178 7.03 -10.60 -9.53
N VAL A 179 7.08 -11.89 -9.21
CA VAL A 179 7.87 -12.89 -9.93
C VAL A 179 7.10 -14.19 -9.99
N ILE A 180 6.98 -14.75 -11.20
CA ILE A 180 6.52 -16.11 -11.46
C ILE A 180 7.70 -16.87 -12.06
N GLU A 181 8.21 -17.85 -11.32
CA GLU A 181 9.35 -18.67 -11.72
C GLU A 181 8.90 -20.07 -12.14
N HIS A 182 9.78 -20.77 -12.85
CA HIS A 182 9.64 -22.20 -13.17
C HIS A 182 8.47 -22.52 -14.10
N VAL A 183 8.09 -21.58 -14.96
CA VAL A 183 6.96 -21.67 -15.90
C VAL A 183 7.38 -22.18 -17.28
N PRO A 184 6.79 -23.26 -17.83
CA PRO A 184 7.19 -23.76 -19.16
C PRO A 184 7.21 -22.67 -20.25
N PRO A 185 8.20 -22.63 -21.16
CA PRO A 185 8.19 -21.69 -22.27
C PRO A 185 6.91 -21.80 -23.11
N ALA A 186 6.19 -20.70 -23.28
CA ALA A 186 4.94 -20.65 -24.02
C ALA A 186 4.52 -19.19 -24.32
N ARG A 187 3.41 -19.04 -25.05
CA ARG A 187 2.70 -17.75 -25.16
C ARG A 187 1.66 -17.66 -24.05
N TYR A 188 1.83 -16.66 -23.19
CA TYR A 188 1.01 -16.46 -22.02
C TYR A 188 0.13 -15.22 -22.18
N THR A 189 -1.08 -15.30 -21.62
CA THR A 189 -1.79 -14.10 -21.18
C THR A 189 -1.48 -13.90 -19.71
N VAL A 190 -0.90 -12.75 -19.39
CA VAL A 190 -0.65 -12.30 -18.02
C VAL A 190 -1.76 -11.33 -17.64
N ARG A 191 -2.32 -11.51 -16.45
CA ARG A 191 -3.40 -10.70 -15.90
C ARG A 191 -3.05 -10.35 -14.46
N ALA A 192 -3.28 -9.11 -14.08
CA ALA A 192 -3.11 -8.66 -12.71
C ALA A 192 -4.38 -7.97 -12.22
N TYR A 193 -4.75 -8.19 -10.97
CA TYR A 193 -5.93 -7.56 -10.36
C TYR A 193 -5.80 -7.46 -8.84
N LEU A 194 -6.53 -6.52 -8.24
CA LEU A 194 -6.70 -6.46 -6.79
C LEU A 194 -7.97 -7.20 -6.39
N ASP A 195 -7.78 -8.42 -5.91
CA ASP A 195 -8.81 -9.26 -5.32
C ASP A 195 -9.12 -8.80 -3.89
N ARG A 196 -10.13 -7.93 -3.75
CA ARG A 196 -10.47 -7.29 -2.47
C ARG A 196 -11.26 -8.21 -1.55
N ASN A 197 -12.08 -9.08 -2.13
CA ASN A 197 -12.92 -10.00 -1.38
C ASN A 197 -12.32 -11.41 -1.25
N ARG A 198 -11.13 -11.63 -1.83
CA ARG A 198 -10.36 -12.88 -1.79
C ARG A 198 -11.09 -14.06 -2.41
N ASN A 199 -11.91 -13.82 -3.43
CA ASN A 199 -12.65 -14.88 -4.12
C ASN A 199 -11.87 -15.49 -5.29
N LEU A 200 -10.66 -15.00 -5.57
CA LEU A 200 -9.77 -15.42 -6.64
C LEU A 200 -10.34 -15.23 -8.04
N THR A 201 -11.34 -14.36 -8.19
CA THR A 201 -11.95 -13.96 -9.46
C THR A 201 -11.89 -12.44 -9.64
N ILE A 202 -12.24 -11.95 -10.83
CA ILE A 202 -12.28 -10.51 -11.08
C ILE A 202 -13.72 -10.04 -11.02
N ASP A 203 -14.01 -9.21 -10.04
CA ASP A 203 -15.31 -8.55 -9.93
C ASP A 203 -15.36 -7.22 -10.69
N PRO A 204 -16.55 -6.75 -11.13
CA PRO A 204 -16.69 -5.51 -11.92
C PRO A 204 -16.08 -4.26 -11.27
N SER A 205 -16.02 -4.22 -9.94
CA SER A 205 -15.46 -3.09 -9.19
C SER A 205 -13.95 -3.16 -8.99
N GLU A 206 -13.34 -4.32 -9.27
CA GLU A 206 -11.94 -4.57 -9.02
C GLU A 206 -11.08 -4.06 -10.17
N PRO A 207 -9.97 -3.37 -9.85
CA PRO A 207 -9.06 -2.91 -10.87
C PRO A 207 -8.26 -4.08 -11.43
N TRP A 208 -8.15 -4.15 -12.75
CA TRP A 208 -7.38 -5.19 -13.42
C TRP A 208 -6.73 -4.66 -14.72
N ASP A 209 -5.76 -5.41 -15.23
CA ASP A 209 -5.13 -5.22 -16.54
C ASP A 209 -4.68 -6.58 -17.07
N SER A 210 -4.50 -6.70 -18.38
CA SER A 210 -4.01 -7.91 -19.01
C SER A 210 -3.20 -7.64 -20.27
N LEU A 211 -2.22 -8.48 -20.53
CA LEU A 211 -1.33 -8.41 -21.67
C LEU A 211 -0.91 -9.80 -22.13
N SER A 212 -0.53 -9.93 -23.40
CA SER A 212 0.03 -11.18 -23.94
C SER A 212 1.55 -11.07 -24.05
N ILE A 213 2.26 -12.12 -23.61
CA ILE A 213 3.71 -12.25 -23.74
C ILE A 213 4.10 -13.55 -24.43
N SER A 214 5.29 -13.59 -25.00
CA SER A 214 5.95 -14.82 -25.43
C SER A 214 7.15 -15.07 -24.52
N LEU A 215 7.10 -16.15 -23.74
CA LEU A 215 8.15 -16.54 -22.80
C LEU A 215 9.08 -17.57 -23.45
N ALA A 216 10.37 -17.25 -23.53
CA ALA A 216 11.44 -18.17 -23.89
C ALA A 216 12.31 -18.48 -22.68
N ASP A 217 13.00 -17.46 -22.15
CA ASP A 217 13.82 -17.54 -20.94
C ASP A 217 13.20 -16.68 -19.83
N SER A 218 13.42 -15.37 -19.90
CA SER A 218 12.89 -14.41 -18.93
C SER A 218 12.23 -13.24 -19.63
N VAL A 219 11.09 -12.79 -19.09
CA VAL A 219 10.37 -11.60 -19.58
C VAL A 219 10.08 -10.68 -18.40
N ARG A 220 10.34 -9.39 -18.61
CA ARG A 220 9.92 -8.33 -17.69
C ARG A 220 8.81 -7.49 -18.32
N THR A 221 7.69 -7.35 -17.63
CA THR A 221 6.55 -6.55 -18.11
C THR A 221 5.80 -5.93 -16.94
N ASP A 222 5.46 -4.66 -17.05
CA ASP A 222 4.67 -3.96 -16.04
C ASP A 222 3.18 -3.96 -16.42
N LEU A 223 2.30 -4.06 -15.42
CA LEU A 223 0.85 -3.99 -15.58
C LEU A 223 0.31 -2.74 -14.87
N VAL A 224 -0.70 -2.11 -15.46
CA VAL A 224 -1.31 -0.90 -14.90
C VAL A 224 -2.81 -1.12 -14.74
N ILE A 225 -3.20 -1.54 -13.54
CA ILE A 225 -4.57 -1.93 -13.21
C ILE A 225 -5.44 -0.72 -12.93
N PHE A 226 -6.70 -0.81 -13.35
CA PHE A 226 -7.74 0.18 -13.05
C PHE A 226 -9.12 -0.46 -13.20
N THR A 227 -10.13 0.12 -12.56
CA THR A 227 -11.50 -0.40 -12.68
C THR A 227 -12.03 -0.15 -14.09
N HIS A 228 -12.48 -1.21 -14.77
CA HIS A 228 -13.03 -1.16 -16.12
C HIS A 228 -14.48 -0.64 -16.12
N ASP A 229 -14.66 0.65 -15.85
CA ASP A 229 -15.96 1.31 -15.93
C ASP A 229 -16.26 1.75 -17.38
N THR A 230 -17.39 1.26 -17.90
CA THR A 230 -17.85 1.55 -19.27
C THR A 230 -18.66 2.85 -19.37
N VAL A 231 -19.09 3.42 -18.24
CA VAL A 231 -19.88 4.65 -18.20
C VAL A 231 -18.95 5.86 -18.30
N PRO A 232 -19.18 6.79 -19.25
CA PRO A 232 -18.36 7.99 -19.36
C PRO A 232 -18.36 8.86 -18.08
N PRO A 233 -17.30 9.66 -17.85
CA PRO A 233 -17.26 10.61 -16.75
C PRO A 233 -18.37 11.66 -16.86
N LYS A 234 -18.98 11.99 -15.73
CA LYS A 234 -20.01 13.03 -15.59
C LYS A 234 -19.56 14.09 -14.61
N ILE A 235 -20.03 15.33 -14.79
CA ILE A 235 -19.77 16.41 -13.82
C ILE A 235 -20.39 16.03 -12.47
N ARG A 236 -19.53 15.84 -11.46
CA ARG A 236 -19.90 15.63 -10.06
C ARG A 236 -20.10 16.95 -9.34
N ASP A 237 -19.22 17.92 -9.57
CA ASP A 237 -19.26 19.21 -8.90
C ASP A 237 -18.68 20.33 -9.76
N VAL A 238 -19.12 21.56 -9.48
CA VAL A 238 -18.56 22.79 -10.06
C VAL A 238 -18.38 23.79 -8.94
N ARG A 239 -17.17 24.33 -8.81
CA ARG A 239 -16.85 25.36 -7.82
C ARG A 239 -16.07 26.51 -8.43
N ALA A 240 -16.31 27.72 -7.95
CA ALA A 240 -15.43 28.86 -8.24
C ALA A 240 -14.16 28.74 -7.40
N VAL A 241 -13.00 28.80 -8.07
CA VAL A 241 -11.70 28.98 -7.43
C VAL A 241 -11.45 30.47 -7.18
N ASP A 242 -11.81 31.29 -8.16
CA ASP A 242 -11.80 32.75 -8.10
C ASP A 242 -12.95 33.32 -8.97
N SER A 243 -12.96 34.63 -9.24
CA SER A 243 -14.02 35.28 -10.01
C SER A 243 -14.05 34.90 -11.50
N LEU A 244 -12.95 34.40 -12.06
CA LEU A 244 -12.81 34.04 -13.48
C LEU A 244 -12.50 32.54 -13.67
N THR A 245 -12.23 31.80 -12.60
CA THR A 245 -11.80 30.41 -12.67
C THR A 245 -12.83 29.50 -12.01
N LEU A 246 -13.36 28.55 -12.79
CA LEU A 246 -14.16 27.44 -12.29
C LEU A 246 -13.33 26.16 -12.28
N GLN A 247 -13.50 25.34 -11.26
CA GLN A 247 -13.06 23.97 -11.22
C GLN A 247 -14.27 23.05 -11.39
N VAL A 248 -14.17 22.14 -12.35
CA VAL A 248 -15.15 21.11 -12.64
C VAL A 248 -14.56 19.78 -12.18
N SER A 249 -15.22 19.12 -11.24
CA SER A 249 -14.85 17.79 -10.77
C SER A 249 -15.76 16.75 -11.40
N PHE A 250 -15.17 15.69 -11.94
CA PHE A 250 -15.86 14.55 -12.54
C PHE A 250 -16.08 13.45 -11.51
N ASP A 251 -17.09 12.62 -11.75
CA ASP A 251 -17.38 11.45 -10.92
C ASP A 251 -16.41 10.30 -11.11
N LYS A 252 -15.67 10.30 -12.22
CA LYS A 252 -14.72 9.28 -12.64
C LYS A 252 -13.45 9.92 -13.23
N PRO A 253 -12.34 9.19 -13.26
CA PRO A 253 -11.13 9.65 -13.93
C PRO A 253 -11.29 9.84 -15.43
N VAL A 254 -10.72 10.94 -15.91
CA VAL A 254 -10.63 11.31 -17.32
C VAL A 254 -9.34 10.75 -17.91
N ASP A 255 -9.41 10.29 -19.16
CA ASP A 255 -8.27 9.81 -19.93
C ASP A 255 -7.17 10.88 -19.99
N PRO A 256 -5.96 10.63 -19.44
CA PRO A 256 -4.88 11.61 -19.47
C PRO A 256 -4.34 11.89 -20.88
N ALA A 257 -4.65 11.06 -21.87
CA ALA A 257 -4.30 11.31 -23.27
C ALA A 257 -5.28 12.29 -23.96
N GLN A 258 -6.44 12.60 -23.35
CA GLN A 258 -7.34 13.61 -23.88
C GLN A 258 -6.86 15.01 -23.53
N THR A 259 -6.60 15.83 -24.55
CA THR A 259 -6.40 17.28 -24.34
C THR A 259 -7.74 17.95 -24.05
N LEU A 260 -7.93 18.40 -22.82
CA LEU A 260 -9.09 19.20 -22.44
C LEU A 260 -8.90 20.64 -22.92
N THR A 261 -9.89 21.18 -23.64
CA THR A 261 -9.88 22.54 -24.20
C THR A 261 -11.23 23.22 -23.97
N ALA A 262 -11.32 24.52 -24.30
CA ALA A 262 -12.59 25.25 -24.20
C ALA A 262 -13.74 24.60 -24.99
N ALA A 263 -13.44 23.91 -26.10
CA ALA A 263 -14.45 23.21 -26.91
C ALA A 263 -15.11 22.02 -26.19
N ASN A 264 -14.48 21.51 -25.12
CA ASN A 264 -15.05 20.44 -24.29
C ASN A 264 -16.03 20.96 -23.24
N PHE A 265 -16.27 22.27 -23.17
CA PHE A 265 -17.14 22.87 -22.17
C PHE A 265 -18.06 23.92 -22.76
N ALA A 266 -19.24 24.06 -22.17
CA ALA A 266 -20.13 25.19 -22.44
C ALA A 266 -20.79 25.63 -21.14
N ILE A 267 -20.94 26.93 -20.96
CA ILE A 267 -21.65 27.51 -19.81
C ILE A 267 -22.81 28.30 -20.39
N ILE A 268 -24.03 27.95 -19.98
CA ILE A 268 -25.26 28.55 -20.49
C ILE A 268 -25.90 29.34 -19.35
N ALA A 269 -26.17 30.62 -19.59
CA ALA A 269 -26.84 31.51 -18.65
C ALA A 269 -28.36 31.24 -18.59
N PRO A 270 -29.08 31.77 -17.57
CA PRO A 270 -30.53 31.57 -17.44
C PRO A 270 -31.34 32.01 -18.68
N ASP A 271 -30.84 32.99 -19.42
CA ASP A 271 -31.44 33.51 -20.66
C ASP A 271 -31.06 32.68 -21.90
N SER A 272 -30.46 31.50 -21.72
CA SER A 272 -29.94 30.62 -22.76
C SER A 272 -28.75 31.18 -23.56
N SER A 273 -28.18 32.31 -23.17
CA SER A 273 -26.98 32.84 -23.82
C SER A 273 -25.72 32.05 -23.40
N PRO A 274 -24.78 31.80 -24.32
CA PRO A 274 -23.51 31.16 -23.98
C PRO A 274 -22.56 32.16 -23.29
N VAL A 275 -21.94 31.74 -22.19
CA VAL A 275 -20.88 32.50 -21.52
C VAL A 275 -19.53 32.15 -22.16
N PRO A 276 -18.75 33.16 -22.61
CA PRO A 276 -17.46 32.92 -23.26
C PRO A 276 -16.41 32.31 -22.32
N ILE A 277 -15.79 31.23 -22.79
CA ILE A 277 -14.68 30.52 -22.14
C ILE A 277 -13.37 30.90 -22.85
N VAL A 278 -12.40 31.40 -22.11
CA VAL A 278 -11.06 31.76 -22.62
C VAL A 278 -10.23 30.51 -22.85
N SER A 279 -10.24 29.59 -21.89
CA SER A 279 -9.47 28.34 -21.96
C SER A 279 -10.04 27.32 -21.00
N ALA A 280 -9.84 26.03 -21.28
CA ALA A 280 -9.99 24.98 -20.29
C ALA A 280 -8.82 24.00 -20.39
N GLY A 281 -8.58 23.24 -19.33
CA GLY A 281 -7.49 22.28 -19.25
C GLY A 281 -7.56 21.43 -17.98
N PRO A 282 -6.64 20.48 -17.79
CA PRO A 282 -6.54 19.75 -16.53
C PRO A 282 -6.28 20.73 -15.38
N ALA A 283 -6.83 20.45 -14.19
CA ALA A 283 -6.54 21.25 -13.02
C ALA A 283 -5.03 21.20 -12.68
N ALA A 284 -4.46 22.35 -12.31
CA ALA A 284 -3.09 22.38 -11.80
C ALA A 284 -3.02 21.54 -10.52
N LYS A 285 -2.03 20.65 -10.43
CA LYS A 285 -1.77 19.93 -9.18
C LYS A 285 -1.26 20.94 -8.16
N ASP A 286 -1.95 21.07 -7.03
CA ASP A 286 -1.47 21.86 -5.90
C ASP A 286 -0.18 21.22 -5.34
N THR A 287 0.97 21.68 -5.83
CA THR A 287 2.30 21.24 -5.36
C THR A 287 2.64 21.74 -3.95
N ALA A 288 1.72 22.45 -3.28
CA ALA A 288 1.96 23.07 -1.97
C ALA A 288 1.82 22.11 -0.76
N ALA A 289 1.29 20.90 -0.94
CA ALA A 289 1.10 19.94 0.16
C ALA A 289 2.35 19.06 0.47
N GLY A 290 3.50 19.35 -0.14
CA GLY A 290 4.73 18.55 0.01
C GLY A 290 5.94 19.28 0.60
N VAL A 291 5.83 20.57 0.92
CA VAL A 291 6.94 21.30 1.55
C VAL A 291 6.76 21.27 3.06
N ASN A 292 7.43 20.33 3.70
CA ASN A 292 7.64 20.34 5.15
C ASN A 292 8.52 21.56 5.47
N PRO A 293 8.02 22.62 6.15
CA PRO A 293 8.83 23.79 6.49
C PRO A 293 9.61 23.48 7.77
N ALA A 294 10.51 22.50 7.67
CA ALA A 294 11.46 22.15 8.71
C ALA A 294 12.81 21.77 8.06
N ALA A 295 13.29 22.66 7.18
CA ALA A 295 14.69 22.76 6.83
C ALA A 295 15.13 24.19 7.13
N GLY A 296 15.25 24.48 8.43
CA GLY A 296 15.82 25.72 8.93
C GLY A 296 17.29 25.80 8.52
N ILE A 297 17.54 26.68 7.54
CA ILE A 297 18.65 27.64 7.46
C ILE A 297 19.71 27.42 8.56
N ASN A 298 20.89 26.91 8.19
CA ASN A 298 22.12 27.09 8.96
C ASN A 298 22.80 28.39 8.50
N PRO A 299 22.89 29.45 9.31
CA PRO A 299 23.83 30.52 9.08
C PRO A 299 25.18 30.16 9.72
N ALA A 300 26.24 30.31 8.92
CA ALA A 300 27.60 30.21 9.37
C ALA A 300 27.98 31.34 10.35
N GLY A 301 28.94 31.04 11.25
CA GLY A 301 29.93 32.00 11.72
C GLY A 301 29.60 32.77 13.00
N GLY A 302 30.29 32.42 14.09
CA GLY A 302 30.30 33.22 15.32
C GLY A 302 31.27 32.64 16.36
N VAL A 303 32.49 33.14 16.35
CA VAL A 303 33.57 32.85 17.32
C VAL A 303 33.19 33.43 18.69
N ASN A 304 33.47 32.71 19.78
CA ASN A 304 33.65 33.36 21.08
C ASN A 304 34.79 32.69 21.88
N PRO A 305 35.76 33.45 22.41
CA PRO A 305 36.93 32.92 23.12
C PRO A 305 36.69 32.86 24.63
N GLY A 306 37.34 31.90 25.30
CA GLY A 306 37.54 31.97 26.75
C GLY A 306 37.18 30.71 27.50
N ALA A 307 38.17 29.81 27.65
CA ALA A 307 38.46 29.11 28.91
C ALA A 307 39.72 28.26 28.73
N ALA A 308 40.70 28.47 29.61
CA ALA A 308 41.90 27.66 29.80
C ALA A 308 42.01 27.29 31.29
N PRO A 309 42.97 26.47 31.74
CA PRO A 309 43.31 25.10 31.28
C PRO A 309 43.56 24.16 32.49
N ARG A 310 43.68 22.81 32.27
CA ARG A 310 44.58 21.86 33.01
C ARG A 310 44.26 20.37 32.71
N PRO A 311 45.19 19.42 32.90
CA PRO A 311 46.47 19.28 32.21
C PRO A 311 46.66 17.88 31.58
N ALA A 312 47.75 17.73 30.83
CA ALA A 312 48.11 16.58 29.98
C ALA A 312 48.56 15.32 30.73
N ALA A 313 48.34 14.14 30.12
CA ALA A 313 49.33 13.06 30.07
C ALA A 313 49.05 12.02 28.95
N ALA A 314 50.09 11.82 28.13
CA ALA A 314 50.51 10.61 27.41
C ALA A 314 49.74 10.05 26.17
N VAL A 315 50.52 9.89 25.10
CA VAL A 315 50.33 9.16 23.82
C VAL A 315 51.50 8.15 23.75
N PRO A 316 51.54 7.02 22.98
CA PRO A 316 50.61 6.48 21.97
C PRO A 316 50.27 4.99 22.12
N ALA A 317 49.24 4.53 21.39
CA ALA A 317 49.29 3.21 20.76
C ALA A 317 48.60 3.26 19.39
N ARG A 318 49.34 2.89 18.34
CA ARG A 318 48.83 2.71 16.97
C ARG A 318 47.73 1.65 16.98
N GLY A 319 46.52 2.04 16.56
CA GLY A 319 45.40 1.10 16.44
C GLY A 319 44.41 1.58 15.39
N ARG A 320 44.56 1.01 14.18
CA ARG A 320 43.53 0.78 13.15
C ARG A 320 42.73 1.99 12.64
N ALA A 321 42.87 2.24 11.33
CA ALA A 321 42.03 3.18 10.59
C ALA A 321 40.53 2.94 10.88
N PRO A 322 39.73 3.99 11.09
CA PRO A 322 38.29 3.82 11.23
C PRO A 322 37.73 3.27 9.92
N ALA A 323 36.96 2.19 10.04
CA ALA A 323 36.23 1.60 8.93
C ALA A 323 35.42 2.70 8.24
N ALA A 324 35.57 2.80 6.91
CA ALA A 324 34.73 3.62 6.08
C ALA A 324 33.27 3.35 6.47
N GLY A 325 32.57 4.40 6.91
CA GLY A 325 31.16 4.32 7.25
C GLY A 325 30.42 3.61 6.12
N ARG A 326 29.72 2.54 6.47
CA ARG A 326 28.77 1.87 5.57
C ARG A 326 27.92 2.97 4.96
N ARG A 327 28.11 3.22 3.67
CA ARG A 327 27.13 3.94 2.87
C ARG A 327 25.86 3.11 2.96
N ASP A 328 24.84 3.70 3.54
CA ASP A 328 23.50 3.13 3.60
C ASP A 328 23.00 2.99 2.15
N THR A 329 23.10 1.79 1.59
CA THR A 329 22.69 1.50 0.20
C THR A 329 21.20 1.15 0.10
N SER A 330 20.39 1.49 1.10
CA SER A 330 18.96 1.15 1.13
C SER A 330 18.05 2.17 0.42
N LEU A 331 18.58 2.98 -0.52
CA LEU A 331 17.73 3.68 -1.49
C LEU A 331 17.44 2.74 -2.66
N VAL A 332 16.56 1.76 -2.43
CA VAL A 332 15.91 1.05 -3.55
C VAL A 332 15.12 2.11 -4.31
N ALA A 333 15.52 2.39 -5.56
CA ALA A 333 14.81 3.33 -6.40
C ALA A 333 13.35 2.89 -6.52
N LYS A 334 12.41 3.77 -6.15
CA LYS A 334 10.99 3.47 -6.24
C LYS A 334 10.62 3.21 -7.71
N PRO A 335 9.84 2.15 -7.99
CA PRO A 335 9.42 1.87 -9.36
C PRO A 335 8.60 3.03 -9.91
N VAL A 336 8.81 3.34 -11.19
CA VAL A 336 8.20 4.50 -11.85
C VAL A 336 6.99 4.05 -12.65
N MET A 337 5.85 4.72 -12.44
CA MET A 337 4.63 4.48 -13.21
C MET A 337 4.88 4.68 -14.71
N PRO A 338 4.55 3.69 -15.57
CA PRO A 338 4.81 3.81 -17.01
C PRO A 338 3.78 4.66 -17.77
N ARG A 339 2.63 5.00 -17.15
CA ARG A 339 1.55 5.80 -17.75
C ARG A 339 1.36 7.14 -17.03
N PRO A 340 1.00 8.23 -17.74
CA PRO A 340 0.57 9.47 -17.10
C PRO A 340 -0.63 9.24 -16.17
N LEU A 341 -0.68 9.99 -15.08
CA LEU A 341 -1.76 9.84 -14.10
C LEU A 341 -3.07 10.48 -14.60
N PRO A 342 -4.21 9.78 -14.49
CA PRO A 342 -5.52 10.36 -14.74
C PRO A 342 -5.83 11.55 -13.80
N THR A 343 -6.76 12.39 -14.22
CA THR A 343 -7.32 13.46 -13.39
C THR A 343 -8.83 13.34 -13.29
N ASN A 344 -9.40 13.75 -12.15
CA ASN A 344 -10.83 13.92 -11.99
C ASN A 344 -11.25 15.38 -12.16
N ASP A 345 -10.30 16.30 -12.31
CA ASP A 345 -10.58 17.73 -12.27
C ASP A 345 -10.12 18.45 -13.55
N ALA A 346 -10.95 19.38 -13.99
CA ALA A 346 -10.67 20.34 -15.04
C ALA A 346 -10.84 21.77 -14.53
N THR A 347 -10.05 22.69 -15.08
CA THR A 347 -10.16 24.12 -14.82
C THR A 347 -10.69 24.81 -16.07
N ILE A 348 -11.70 25.68 -15.89
CA ILE A 348 -12.28 26.53 -16.93
C ILE A 348 -11.99 27.99 -16.56
N LYS A 349 -11.38 28.75 -17.47
CA LYS A 349 -11.18 30.19 -17.35
C LYS A 349 -12.21 30.94 -18.18
N LEU A 350 -12.93 31.83 -17.54
CA LEU A 350 -13.98 32.66 -18.12
C LEU A 350 -13.42 33.99 -18.60
N GLN A 351 -14.09 34.60 -19.58
CA GLN A 351 -13.73 35.96 -20.01
C GLN A 351 -14.24 37.02 -19.03
N HIS A 352 -15.40 36.77 -18.41
CA HIS A 352 -16.04 37.68 -17.47
C HIS A 352 -16.57 36.89 -16.25
N PRO A 353 -16.64 37.51 -15.05
CA PRO A 353 -17.17 36.85 -13.88
C PRO A 353 -18.64 36.48 -14.03
N LEU A 354 -19.03 35.34 -13.45
CA LEU A 354 -20.44 34.97 -13.36
C LEU A 354 -21.17 35.84 -12.34
N THR A 355 -22.43 36.18 -12.63
CA THR A 355 -23.25 36.96 -11.71
C THR A 355 -23.62 36.09 -10.50
N PRO A 356 -23.35 36.54 -9.26
CA PRO A 356 -23.69 35.78 -8.07
C PRO A 356 -25.20 35.49 -7.98
N LYS A 357 -25.56 34.33 -7.43
CA LYS A 357 -26.95 33.89 -7.21
C LYS A 357 -27.78 33.63 -8.48
N LEU A 358 -27.21 33.78 -9.68
CA LEU A 358 -27.85 33.30 -10.92
C LEU A 358 -27.47 31.85 -11.21
N ALA A 359 -28.42 31.07 -11.71
CA ALA A 359 -28.21 29.65 -12.04
C ALA A 359 -27.70 29.51 -13.48
N TYR A 360 -26.53 28.89 -13.64
CA TYR A 360 -25.92 28.58 -14.93
C TYR A 360 -25.95 27.07 -15.17
N HIS A 361 -26.03 26.64 -16.42
CA HIS A 361 -25.85 25.24 -16.80
C HIS A 361 -24.43 25.04 -17.33
N VAL A 362 -23.64 24.23 -16.62
CA VAL A 362 -22.29 23.85 -17.03
C VAL A 362 -22.35 22.51 -17.74
N ARG A 363 -21.92 22.48 -18.99
CA ARG A 363 -21.86 21.30 -19.84
C ARG A 363 -20.43 20.88 -20.05
N ALA A 364 -20.18 19.57 -19.98
CA ALA A 364 -18.96 18.95 -20.43
C ALA A 364 -19.28 18.05 -21.64
N ILE A 365 -18.49 18.18 -22.70
CA ILE A 365 -18.79 17.66 -24.04
C ILE A 365 -17.63 16.76 -24.49
N GLY A 366 -17.96 15.51 -24.80
CA GLY A 366 -17.00 14.52 -25.30
C GLY A 366 -15.90 14.17 -24.29
N ILE A 367 -16.20 14.18 -22.99
CA ILE A 367 -15.24 13.79 -21.96
C ILE A 367 -15.03 12.28 -22.00
N ARG A 368 -13.77 11.86 -22.08
CA ARG A 368 -13.35 10.48 -22.26
C ARG A 368 -12.93 9.86 -20.93
N GLY A 369 -13.48 8.71 -20.59
CA GLY A 369 -13.04 7.91 -19.44
C GLY A 369 -11.84 7.00 -19.79
N LEU A 370 -11.34 6.27 -18.81
CA LEU A 370 -10.12 5.44 -18.95
C LEU A 370 -10.23 4.30 -19.98
N LEU A 371 -11.44 3.79 -20.25
CA LEU A 371 -11.69 2.81 -21.32
C LEU A 371 -11.87 3.44 -22.71
N GLY A 372 -11.61 4.74 -22.86
CA GLY A 372 -11.74 5.44 -24.14
C GLY A 372 -13.17 5.82 -24.54
N ARG A 373 -14.18 5.50 -23.70
CA ARG A 373 -15.59 5.88 -23.94
C ARG A 373 -15.79 7.37 -23.66
N THR A 374 -16.39 8.08 -24.61
CA THR A 374 -16.71 9.51 -24.50
C THR A 374 -18.17 9.73 -24.14
N GLY A 375 -18.45 10.77 -23.35
CA GLY A 375 -19.82 11.17 -23.03
C GLY A 375 -19.97 12.66 -22.77
N ASN A 376 -21.23 13.10 -22.75
CA ASN A 376 -21.60 14.45 -22.40
C ASN A 376 -22.26 14.46 -21.01
N SER A 377 -22.12 15.54 -20.28
CA SER A 377 -22.81 15.75 -19.02
C SER A 377 -23.15 17.22 -18.80
N GLU A 378 -24.15 17.47 -17.97
CA GLU A 378 -24.59 18.80 -17.61
C GLU A 378 -24.86 18.85 -16.10
N ARG A 379 -24.52 19.97 -15.47
CA ARG A 379 -24.84 20.24 -14.07
C ARG A 379 -25.20 21.71 -13.87
N PRO A 380 -26.27 22.04 -13.12
CA PRO A 380 -26.54 23.41 -12.73
C PRO A 380 -25.49 23.90 -11.71
N TYR A 381 -25.09 25.16 -11.83
CA TYR A 381 -24.15 25.83 -10.94
C TYR A 381 -24.64 27.24 -10.63
N THR A 382 -24.72 27.56 -9.35
CA THR A 382 -25.09 28.91 -8.88
C THR A 382 -23.89 29.49 -8.14
N PRO A 383 -23.20 30.51 -8.68
CA PRO A 383 -22.06 31.10 -8.01
C PRO A 383 -22.47 31.68 -6.65
N PRO A 384 -21.71 31.39 -5.57
CA PRO A 384 -22.00 31.91 -4.25
C PRO A 384 -21.86 33.45 -4.24
N ALA A 385 -22.51 34.09 -3.27
CA ALA A 385 -22.26 35.50 -3.02
C ALA A 385 -20.77 35.73 -2.70
N PRO A 386 -20.16 36.86 -3.12
CA PRO A 386 -18.79 37.17 -2.76
C PRO A 386 -18.61 37.06 -1.25
N ALA A 387 -17.57 36.35 -0.81
CA ALA A 387 -17.24 36.29 0.61
C ALA A 387 -17.07 37.72 1.14
N PRO A 388 -17.62 38.08 2.30
CA PRO A 388 -17.40 39.39 2.89
C PRO A 388 -15.89 39.60 3.04
N ALA A 389 -15.41 40.80 2.71
CA ALA A 389 -14.01 41.14 2.82
C ALA A 389 -13.48 40.73 4.20
N PRO A 390 -12.28 40.11 4.29
CA PRO A 390 -11.71 39.76 5.58
C PRO A 390 -11.71 41.02 6.46
N LYS A 391 -12.31 40.93 7.65
CA LYS A 391 -12.33 42.05 8.59
C LYS A 391 -10.87 42.46 8.82
N VAL A 392 -10.53 43.67 8.38
CA VAL A 392 -9.26 44.30 8.73
C VAL A 392 -9.30 44.48 10.24
N VAL A 393 -8.66 43.59 10.98
CA VAL A 393 -8.37 43.81 12.39
C VAL A 393 -7.33 44.93 12.38
N PRO A 394 -7.62 46.13 12.92
CA PRO A 394 -6.61 47.17 13.03
C PRO A 394 -5.42 46.59 13.79
N ALA A 395 -4.21 46.78 13.28
CA ALA A 395 -2.99 46.44 14.02
C ALA A 395 -3.14 47.00 15.44
N ALA A 396 -3.05 46.11 16.44
CA ALA A 396 -3.09 46.52 17.84
C ALA A 396 -2.05 47.64 18.03
N LYS A 397 -2.49 48.80 18.54
CA LYS A 397 -1.59 49.86 18.99
C LYS A 397 -0.47 49.22 19.81
N PRO A 398 0.82 49.55 19.58
CA PRO A 398 1.89 49.09 20.45
C PRO A 398 1.52 49.39 21.90
N ALA A 399 1.59 48.37 22.76
CA ALA A 399 1.35 48.54 24.18
C ALA A 399 2.30 49.62 24.72
N ALA A 400 1.74 50.58 25.45
CA ALA A 400 2.53 51.59 26.14
C ALA A 400 3.52 50.89 27.09
N VAL A 401 4.79 51.24 27.00
CA VAL A 401 5.85 50.77 27.90
C VAL A 401 5.46 51.13 29.35
N PRO A 402 5.37 50.17 30.28
CA PRO A 402 5.14 50.49 31.69
C PRO A 402 6.32 51.28 32.25
N PRO A 403 6.11 52.29 33.12
CA PRO A 403 7.20 53.02 33.74
C PRO A 403 8.05 52.09 34.63
N PRO A 404 9.36 52.33 34.75
CA PRO A 404 10.28 51.47 35.50
C PRO A 404 9.94 51.48 36.99
N THR A 405 9.93 50.30 37.60
CA THR A 405 9.75 50.06 39.03
C THR A 405 10.93 50.63 39.83
N PRO A 406 10.69 51.34 40.96
CA PRO A 406 11.77 51.87 41.79
C PRO A 406 12.51 50.75 42.56
N PRO A 407 13.82 50.94 42.85
CA PRO A 407 14.66 49.90 43.43
C PRO A 407 14.33 49.58 44.91
N PRO A 408 14.56 48.33 45.36
CA PRO A 408 14.23 47.91 46.71
C PRO A 408 15.18 48.51 47.76
N VAL A 409 14.59 49.02 48.84
CA VAL A 409 15.28 49.54 50.03
C VAL A 409 15.89 48.38 50.82
N LYS A 410 17.22 48.42 51.04
CA LYS A 410 17.91 47.54 51.99
C LYS A 410 17.61 48.00 53.43
N LYS A 411 17.27 47.05 54.29
CA LYS A 411 17.46 47.16 55.75
C LYS A 411 18.76 46.47 56.13
#